data_AF-A0A085WFD8-F1
#
_entry.id   AF-A0A085WFD8-F1
#
_cell.length_a   1.000
_cell.length_b   1.000
_cell.length_c   1.000
_cell.angle_alpha   90.00
_cell.angle_beta   90.00
_cell.angle_gamma   90.00
#
_symmetry.space_group_name_H-M   'P 1'
#
loop_
_entity.id
_entity.type
_entity.pdbx_description
1 polymer ?
#
loop_
_entity_poly.entity_id
_entity_poly.type
_entity_poly.pdbx_seq_one_letter_code
_entity_poly.pdbx_strand_id
1 'polypeptide(L)'
;MKELLRLTLSRAALLPLSLLALSCGGGTTKPPQKDPPQATLSVPKPNVAGPKITVNVGATGCDAIQTLQILDRDDLLKTVPYSGPGTVPVDLAANEVKYTRGIAVQMSLKARVTCADGRSNDSQPQPATFFPAAEVIDPPPTGGQVVTDNFVTEGTLPLIYFIGCGNAVGGFPKLYKVEKNNTSTQEPLSVNMPFICTQSTVITPKHPATGKRWVWTPDAGAMAIDANLNITGQVLAPIDLLVVGADGDAIVYDAGSSGAIVGVSRVSHVNGAVKWSRSPEGLLINAPAASSNEVMVASITANNAPSGRANILVTRLDYANGAPLGVATVLQVASDNPIPSTAPPTVFSPNGDLLFVASTGIGGITTVLACLTNANNCSPNSQRWTTSPVLSAPLAALVPYAAGSRVAAVASQQVWFLDAGTGAVTNKGGLDGALSPEGGLVVLQVQPGAPPYPQSFYILSGPPPQQNLPAPQPLEIIATDDPTKGELYRYQINAGSLSVAMDDAGTLWMRAGGSLVRPLSLGEYRQVRPVTP
;
A
#
# COMPACT_ATOMS: atom_id res chain seq x y z
N MET A 1 49.94 56.33 6.74
CA MET A 1 50.18 56.21 8.20
C MET A 1 49.37 55.03 8.69
N LYS A 2 49.88 53.99 9.32
CA LYS A 2 51.25 53.54 9.66
C LYS A 2 51.09 52.06 10.05
N GLU A 3 52.02 51.22 9.55
CA GLU A 3 52.66 50.01 10.14
C GLU A 3 51.80 48.96 10.89
N LEU A 4 51.77 47.66 10.56
CA LEU A 4 52.82 46.63 10.34
C LEU A 4 53.69 46.32 11.57
N LEU A 5 53.52 45.14 12.19
CA LEU A 5 54.53 44.20 12.76
C LEU A 5 53.78 43.05 13.51
N ARG A 6 53.88 41.77 13.14
CA ARG A 6 54.93 40.73 13.31
C ARG A 6 54.99 40.03 14.68
N LEU A 7 54.86 38.70 14.65
CA LEU A 7 55.69 37.66 15.32
C LEU A 7 55.20 36.29 14.79
N THR A 8 55.86 35.58 13.84
CA THR A 8 57.02 34.64 13.95
C THR A 8 56.79 33.50 14.95
N LEU A 9 57.13 32.22 14.79
CA LEU A 9 58.16 31.45 14.04
C LEU A 9 57.71 29.95 14.20
N SER A 10 57.82 29.01 13.27
CA SER A 10 59.04 28.24 12.98
C SER A 10 58.77 27.22 11.86
N ARG A 11 59.41 27.42 10.70
CA ARG A 11 59.67 26.41 9.67
C ARG A 11 61.11 25.96 9.87
N ALA A 12 61.33 24.68 10.16
CA ALA A 12 62.67 24.10 10.11
C ALA A 12 62.90 23.55 8.69
N ALA A 13 63.82 24.19 7.98
CA ALA A 13 64.46 23.66 6.79
C ALA A 13 65.72 22.90 7.22
N LEU A 14 65.94 21.71 6.64
CA LEU A 14 67.23 21.02 6.69
C LEU A 14 67.62 20.64 5.26
N LEU A 15 68.70 21.27 4.81
CA LEU A 15 69.45 20.99 3.59
C LEU A 15 70.39 19.77 3.82
N PRO A 16 70.92 19.18 2.74
CA PRO A 16 71.43 17.81 2.73
C PRO A 16 72.90 17.70 3.14
N LEU A 17 73.27 16.55 3.71
CA LEU A 17 74.65 16.13 3.83
C LEU A 17 74.85 14.83 3.05
N SER A 18 75.67 14.91 2.01
CA SER A 18 76.19 13.79 1.23
C SER A 18 77.30 13.09 2.01
N LEU A 19 77.14 11.80 2.26
CA LEU A 19 78.20 10.89 2.68
C LEU A 19 78.21 9.68 1.74
N LEU A 20 79.27 9.61 0.94
CA LEU A 20 79.70 8.42 0.21
C LEU A 20 80.29 7.40 1.21
N ALA A 21 79.80 6.17 1.16
CA ALA A 21 80.57 4.99 1.57
C ALA A 21 80.16 3.80 0.70
N LEU A 22 81.10 3.29 -0.08
CA LEU A 22 81.02 1.99 -0.75
C LEU A 22 81.07 0.87 0.30
N SER A 23 80.20 -0.14 0.20
CA SER A 23 80.59 -1.54 0.44
C SER A 23 79.62 -2.53 -0.22
N CYS A 24 80.18 -3.62 -0.72
CA CYS A 24 79.57 -4.67 -1.53
C CYS A 24 78.47 -5.46 -0.80
N GLY A 25 77.45 -5.89 -1.53
CA GLY A 25 76.57 -6.97 -1.09
C GLY A 25 75.35 -7.17 -1.97
N GLY A 26 75.46 -8.07 -2.95
CA GLY A 26 74.38 -8.87 -3.55
C GLY A 26 73.04 -8.19 -3.80
N GLY A 27 72.76 -7.88 -5.07
CA GLY A 27 71.44 -7.51 -5.54
C GLY A 27 70.38 -8.50 -5.07
N THR A 28 69.57 -8.08 -4.12
CA THR A 28 68.17 -8.50 -4.02
C THR A 28 67.37 -7.22 -4.12
N THR A 29 67.13 -6.75 -5.36
CA THR A 29 65.96 -5.91 -5.60
C THR A 29 64.77 -6.73 -5.09
N LYS A 30 64.30 -6.43 -3.88
CA LYS A 30 63.05 -6.97 -3.36
C LYS A 30 62.05 -6.81 -4.51
N PRO A 31 61.44 -7.90 -5.02
CA PRO A 31 60.56 -7.77 -6.17
C PRO A 31 59.55 -6.66 -5.89
N PRO A 32 59.24 -5.79 -6.87
CA PRO A 32 58.32 -4.68 -6.65
C PRO A 32 57.06 -5.23 -5.99
N GLN A 33 56.73 -4.70 -4.81
CA GLN A 33 55.57 -5.14 -4.06
C GLN A 33 54.35 -4.90 -4.95
N LYS A 34 53.73 -5.97 -5.46
CA LYS A 34 52.56 -5.87 -6.33
C LYS A 34 51.44 -5.17 -5.55
N ASP A 35 50.93 -4.07 -6.08
CA ASP A 35 49.82 -3.32 -5.49
C ASP A 35 48.62 -4.23 -5.23
N PRO A 36 47.94 -4.13 -4.07
CA PRO A 36 46.80 -4.99 -3.76
C PRO A 36 45.75 -4.90 -4.88
N PRO A 37 45.12 -6.04 -5.24
CA PRO A 37 44.12 -6.02 -6.29
C PRO A 37 42.95 -5.10 -5.89
N GLN A 38 42.26 -4.55 -6.87
CA GLN A 38 41.10 -3.68 -6.64
C GLN A 38 39.86 -4.35 -7.19
N ALA A 39 38.90 -4.65 -6.31
CA ALA A 39 37.57 -5.08 -6.70
C ALA A 39 36.66 -3.85 -6.83
N THR A 40 35.78 -3.87 -7.83
CA THR A 40 34.73 -2.87 -8.00
C THR A 40 33.37 -3.56 -7.99
N LEU A 41 32.41 -2.95 -7.31
CA LEU A 41 31.01 -3.33 -7.35
C LEU A 41 30.18 -2.06 -7.47
N SER A 42 29.21 -2.05 -8.38
CA SER A 42 28.18 -1.02 -8.45
C SER A 42 26.81 -1.64 -8.64
N VAL A 43 25.79 -0.99 -8.10
CA VAL A 43 24.39 -1.42 -8.15
C VAL A 43 23.62 -0.38 -8.97
N PRO A 44 23.40 -0.60 -10.28
CA PRO A 44 22.77 0.39 -11.16
C PRO A 44 21.38 0.83 -10.70
N LYS A 45 20.62 -0.11 -10.11
CA LYS A 45 19.31 0.14 -9.50
C LYS A 45 19.40 -0.29 -8.02
N PRO A 46 19.62 0.64 -7.08
CA PRO A 46 19.81 0.30 -5.67
C PRO A 46 18.52 -0.13 -4.97
N ASN A 47 17.37 0.00 -5.60
CA ASN A 47 16.10 -0.50 -5.11
C ASN A 47 15.37 -1.24 -6.23
N VAL A 48 15.18 -2.55 -6.08
CA VAL A 48 14.64 -3.42 -7.12
C VAL A 48 13.54 -4.30 -6.56
N ALA A 49 12.34 -4.15 -7.10
CA ALA A 49 11.30 -5.16 -7.06
C ALA A 49 11.38 -5.96 -8.36
N GLY A 50 11.70 -7.25 -8.31
CA GLY A 50 11.87 -8.05 -9.53
C GLY A 50 12.32 -9.49 -9.32
N PRO A 51 12.44 -10.27 -10.41
CA PRO A 51 12.89 -11.67 -10.32
C PRO A 51 14.38 -11.79 -9.94
N LYS A 52 15.15 -10.72 -10.16
CA LYS A 52 16.59 -10.64 -9.91
C LYS A 52 17.04 -9.20 -9.67
N ILE A 53 18.19 -9.04 -9.03
CA ILE A 53 18.92 -7.76 -8.95
C ILE A 53 20.23 -7.89 -9.73
N THR A 54 20.48 -6.93 -10.63
CA THR A 54 21.71 -6.89 -11.43
C THR A 54 22.74 -5.99 -10.76
N VAL A 55 23.96 -6.50 -10.60
CA VAL A 55 25.13 -5.76 -10.13
C VAL A 55 26.24 -5.80 -11.15
N ASN A 56 27.05 -4.76 -11.23
CA ASN A 56 28.22 -4.72 -12.08
C ASN A 56 29.46 -4.96 -11.22
N VAL A 57 30.23 -5.99 -11.54
CA VAL A 57 31.46 -6.34 -10.79
C VAL A 57 32.68 -6.29 -11.69
N GLY A 58 33.79 -5.83 -11.16
CA GLY A 58 35.06 -5.77 -11.88
C GLY A 58 36.24 -6.03 -10.96
N ALA A 59 37.39 -6.31 -11.56
CA ALA A 59 38.64 -6.54 -10.84
C ALA A 59 39.82 -6.01 -11.64
N THR A 60 40.81 -5.44 -10.94
CA THR A 60 42.08 -4.99 -11.52
C THR A 60 43.25 -5.31 -10.57
N GLY A 61 44.49 -5.28 -11.06
CA GLY A 61 45.70 -5.54 -10.24
C GLY A 61 46.05 -7.03 -10.04
N CYS A 62 45.36 -7.94 -10.74
CA CYS A 62 45.72 -9.36 -10.84
C CYS A 62 46.21 -9.68 -12.27
N ASP A 63 47.30 -10.45 -12.38
CA ASP A 63 47.71 -11.05 -13.67
C ASP A 63 46.76 -12.18 -14.08
N ALA A 64 46.27 -12.93 -13.08
CA ALA A 64 45.23 -13.94 -13.22
C ALA A 64 44.32 -13.90 -11.98
N ILE A 65 43.01 -13.93 -12.18
CA ILE A 65 42.01 -13.95 -11.10
C ILE A 65 41.67 -15.40 -10.80
N GLN A 66 41.80 -15.79 -9.52
CA GLN A 66 41.39 -17.11 -9.05
C GLN A 66 39.89 -17.14 -8.78
N THR A 67 39.40 -16.13 -8.04
CA THR A 67 37.97 -16.01 -7.72
C THR A 67 37.55 -14.55 -7.69
N LEU A 68 36.37 -14.27 -8.24
CA LEU A 68 35.62 -13.05 -7.97
C LEU A 68 34.31 -13.45 -7.29
N GLN A 69 34.01 -12.85 -6.15
CA GLN A 69 32.87 -13.21 -5.31
C GLN A 69 32.01 -11.99 -5.04
N ILE A 70 30.70 -12.19 -4.95
CA ILE A 70 29.74 -11.20 -4.47
C ILE A 70 29.28 -11.64 -3.07
N LEU A 71 29.37 -10.72 -2.13
CA LEU A 71 29.00 -10.94 -0.73
C LEU A 71 27.93 -9.94 -0.32
N ASP A 72 27.02 -10.35 0.57
CA ASP A 72 26.25 -9.42 1.41
C ASP A 72 26.93 -9.33 2.77
N ARG A 73 27.50 -8.17 3.08
CA ARG A 73 28.40 -7.95 4.21
C ARG A 73 29.61 -8.90 4.13
N ASP A 74 29.53 -10.06 4.76
CA ASP A 74 30.56 -11.09 4.79
C ASP A 74 30.03 -12.47 4.34
N ASP A 75 28.72 -12.58 4.07
CA ASP A 75 28.10 -13.80 3.57
C ASP A 75 28.29 -13.90 2.05
N LEU A 76 28.92 -14.99 1.59
CA LEU A 76 29.03 -15.28 0.16
C LEU A 76 27.64 -15.51 -0.46
N LEU A 77 27.29 -14.72 -1.46
CA LEU A 77 26.09 -14.93 -2.28
C LEU A 77 26.41 -15.73 -3.54
N LYS A 78 27.48 -15.33 -4.26
CA LYS A 78 27.79 -15.88 -5.59
C LYS A 78 29.27 -15.80 -5.94
N THR A 79 29.78 -16.82 -6.62
CA THR A 79 31.10 -16.75 -7.28
C THR A 79 30.89 -16.46 -8.77
N VAL A 80 31.62 -15.48 -9.30
CA VAL A 80 31.46 -14.92 -10.64
C VAL A 80 32.56 -15.45 -11.56
N PRO A 81 32.22 -16.10 -12.69
CA PRO A 81 33.17 -16.37 -13.76
C PRO A 81 33.63 -15.04 -14.36
N TYR A 82 34.92 -14.72 -14.25
CA TYR A 82 35.48 -13.44 -14.69
C TYR A 82 36.79 -13.67 -15.44
N SER A 83 36.85 -13.21 -16.70
CA SER A 83 37.94 -13.55 -17.63
C SER A 83 38.50 -12.36 -18.42
N GLY A 84 38.15 -11.11 -18.12
CA GLY A 84 38.57 -9.97 -18.93
C GLY A 84 38.64 -8.64 -18.18
N PRO A 85 39.15 -7.57 -18.82
CA PRO A 85 39.17 -6.24 -18.25
C PRO A 85 37.76 -5.63 -18.18
N GLY A 86 37.50 -4.81 -17.15
CA GLY A 86 36.26 -4.02 -17.04
C GLY A 86 35.23 -4.60 -16.08
N THR A 87 33.99 -4.14 -16.16
CA THR A 87 32.90 -4.62 -15.30
C THR A 87 31.98 -5.55 -16.06
N VAL A 88 31.57 -6.66 -15.45
CA VAL A 88 30.57 -7.59 -15.98
C VAL A 88 29.26 -7.49 -15.19
N PRO A 89 28.10 -7.47 -15.87
CA PRO A 89 26.81 -7.56 -15.19
C PRO A 89 26.60 -8.98 -14.66
N VAL A 90 26.17 -9.08 -13.40
CA VAL A 90 25.85 -10.34 -12.73
C VAL A 90 24.49 -10.20 -12.09
N ASP A 91 23.63 -11.17 -12.37
CA ASP A 91 22.31 -11.25 -11.75
C ASP A 91 22.38 -12.09 -10.46
N LEU A 92 21.77 -11.57 -9.40
CA LEU A 92 21.45 -12.30 -8.18
C LEU A 92 19.95 -12.61 -8.18
N ALA A 93 19.59 -13.89 -8.20
CA ALA A 93 18.22 -14.36 -8.13
C ALA A 93 17.73 -14.46 -6.67
N ALA A 94 16.41 -14.59 -6.48
CA ALA A 94 15.81 -14.70 -5.15
C ALA A 94 16.43 -15.81 -4.28
N ASN A 95 16.64 -17.00 -4.83
CA ASN A 95 17.22 -18.12 -4.09
C ASN A 95 18.72 -17.96 -3.73
N GLU A 96 19.41 -16.96 -4.29
CA GLU A 96 20.81 -16.65 -3.98
C GLU A 96 20.95 -15.64 -2.83
N VAL A 97 19.85 -14.99 -2.43
CA VAL A 97 19.82 -13.96 -1.39
C VAL A 97 19.28 -14.54 -0.08
N LYS A 98 19.89 -14.15 1.05
CA LYS A 98 19.45 -14.59 2.38
C LYS A 98 18.42 -13.62 2.97
N TYR A 99 17.23 -14.12 3.27
CA TYR A 99 16.12 -13.34 3.85
C TYR A 99 16.05 -13.49 5.37
N THR A 100 16.92 -12.78 6.09
CA THR A 100 17.01 -12.87 7.56
C THR A 100 16.17 -11.84 8.31
N ARG A 101 15.65 -10.80 7.62
CA ARG A 101 14.91 -9.68 8.22
C ARG A 101 13.64 -9.31 7.44
N GLY A 102 12.88 -10.33 7.03
CA GLY A 102 11.76 -10.17 6.08
C GLY A 102 12.20 -10.37 4.63
N ILE A 103 11.26 -10.17 3.71
CA ILE A 103 11.41 -10.57 2.30
C ILE A 103 11.92 -9.45 1.39
N ALA A 104 11.65 -8.18 1.67
CA ALA A 104 12.44 -7.12 1.05
C ALA A 104 13.67 -6.87 1.94
N VAL A 105 14.85 -7.15 1.41
CA VAL A 105 16.07 -7.13 2.20
C VAL A 105 16.97 -5.97 1.83
N GLN A 106 17.43 -5.26 2.85
CA GLN A 106 18.51 -4.29 2.75
C GLN A 106 19.87 -4.99 2.83
N MET A 107 20.53 -5.06 1.69
CA MET A 107 21.84 -5.66 1.49
C MET A 107 22.94 -4.62 1.49
N SER A 108 24.14 -5.03 1.89
CA SER A 108 25.37 -4.26 1.80
C SER A 108 26.36 -5.05 0.95
N LEU A 109 26.25 -4.89 -0.37
CA LEU A 109 26.93 -5.73 -1.34
C LEU A 109 28.40 -5.34 -1.50
N LYS A 110 29.30 -6.32 -1.50
CA LYS A 110 30.73 -6.16 -1.78
C LYS A 110 31.18 -7.15 -2.84
N ALA A 111 32.17 -6.77 -3.64
CA ALA A 111 32.94 -7.70 -4.46
C ALA A 111 34.25 -8.04 -3.75
N ARG A 112 34.60 -9.32 -3.67
CA ARG A 112 35.92 -9.79 -3.24
C ARG A 112 36.65 -10.41 -4.41
N VAL A 113 37.83 -9.90 -4.70
CA VAL A 113 38.74 -10.50 -5.69
C VAL A 113 39.83 -11.26 -4.96
N THR A 114 40.19 -12.43 -5.46
CA THR A 114 41.39 -13.18 -5.06
C THR A 114 42.19 -13.48 -6.32
N CYS A 115 43.42 -12.97 -6.39
CA CYS A 115 44.34 -13.28 -7.47
C CYS A 115 44.90 -14.71 -7.33
N ALA A 116 45.40 -15.29 -8.42
CA ALA A 116 46.06 -16.60 -8.40
C ALA A 116 47.33 -16.64 -7.52
N ASP A 117 47.91 -15.48 -7.19
CA ASP A 117 49.04 -15.35 -6.27
C ASP A 117 48.63 -15.24 -4.78
N GLY A 118 47.34 -15.38 -4.48
CA GLY A 118 46.78 -15.39 -3.12
C GLY A 118 46.44 -14.02 -2.54
N ARG A 119 46.76 -12.91 -3.23
CA ARG A 119 46.35 -11.57 -2.79
C ARG A 119 44.85 -11.38 -2.94
N SER A 120 44.20 -10.77 -1.95
CA SER A 120 42.77 -10.52 -1.96
C SER A 120 42.46 -9.10 -1.47
N ASN A 121 41.35 -8.55 -1.96
CA ASN A 121 40.82 -7.28 -1.51
C ASN A 121 39.31 -7.19 -1.76
N ASP A 122 38.64 -6.34 -0.98
CA ASP A 122 37.21 -6.09 -1.07
C ASP A 122 36.93 -4.71 -1.67
N SER A 123 35.82 -4.59 -2.40
CA SER A 123 35.28 -3.30 -2.81
C SER A 123 34.67 -2.56 -1.62
N GLN A 124 34.44 -1.25 -1.77
CA GLN A 124 33.56 -0.53 -0.86
C GLN A 124 32.14 -1.13 -0.90
N PRO A 125 31.45 -1.20 0.25
CA PRO A 125 30.08 -1.71 0.30
C PRO A 125 29.12 -0.80 -0.46
N GLN A 126 28.20 -1.40 -1.22
CA GLN A 126 27.13 -0.71 -1.93
C GLN A 126 25.77 -1.11 -1.35
N PRO A 127 24.93 -0.15 -0.94
CA PRO A 127 23.60 -0.45 -0.45
C PRO A 127 22.69 -0.91 -1.60
N ALA A 128 21.88 -1.93 -1.33
CA ALA A 128 20.85 -2.39 -2.26
C ALA A 128 19.62 -2.90 -1.50
N THR A 129 18.43 -2.60 -1.99
CA THR A 129 17.17 -3.20 -1.53
C THR A 129 16.65 -4.12 -2.62
N PHE A 130 16.40 -5.38 -2.27
CA PHE A 130 15.83 -6.35 -3.19
C PHE A 130 14.54 -6.94 -2.63
N PHE A 131 13.47 -6.76 -3.39
CA PHE A 131 12.16 -7.36 -3.16
C PHE A 131 11.87 -8.38 -4.26
N PRO A 132 11.88 -9.68 -3.96
CA PRO A 132 11.70 -10.70 -4.97
C PRO A 132 10.27 -10.67 -5.48
N ALA A 133 10.12 -10.63 -6.81
CA ALA A 133 8.84 -10.60 -7.50
C ALA A 133 8.83 -11.60 -8.65
N ALA A 134 7.65 -12.11 -8.99
CA ALA A 134 7.49 -13.06 -10.08
C ALA A 134 7.71 -12.40 -11.45
N GLU A 135 7.34 -11.13 -11.58
CA GLU A 135 7.36 -10.42 -12.85
C GLU A 135 7.41 -8.89 -12.64
N VAL A 136 8.02 -8.20 -13.61
CA VAL A 136 8.06 -6.74 -13.69
C VAL A 136 7.75 -6.34 -15.12
N ILE A 137 6.86 -5.36 -15.26
CA ILE A 137 6.56 -4.67 -16.51
C ILE A 137 7.10 -3.25 -16.33
N ASP A 138 8.14 -2.94 -17.09
CA ASP A 138 8.77 -1.63 -17.05
C ASP A 138 7.93 -0.57 -17.78
N PRO A 139 8.02 0.71 -17.37
CA PRO A 139 7.37 1.80 -18.08
C PRO A 139 7.80 1.87 -19.55
N PRO A 140 6.92 2.36 -20.45
CA PRO A 140 7.29 2.57 -21.84
C PRO A 140 8.49 3.55 -21.97
N PRO A 141 9.36 3.38 -22.99
CA PRO A 141 10.60 4.17 -23.15
C PRO A 141 10.41 5.68 -23.22
N THR A 142 9.19 6.14 -23.57
CA THR A 142 8.80 7.55 -23.62
C THR A 142 8.62 8.19 -22.23
N GLY A 143 8.87 7.44 -21.15
CA GLY A 143 8.78 7.95 -19.77
C GLY A 143 7.34 8.00 -19.23
N GLY A 144 6.40 7.34 -19.90
CA GLY A 144 5.02 7.19 -19.43
C GLY A 144 4.89 6.20 -18.26
N GLN A 145 3.72 6.16 -17.63
CA GLN A 145 3.40 5.16 -16.61
C GLN A 145 2.74 3.94 -17.29
N VAL A 146 3.00 2.73 -16.78
CA VAL A 146 2.34 1.49 -17.27
C VAL A 146 0.83 1.54 -16.98
N VAL A 147 0.47 2.00 -15.79
CA VAL A 147 -0.89 2.16 -15.30
C VAL A 147 -1.00 3.44 -14.47
N THR A 148 -2.22 3.94 -14.29
CA THR A 148 -2.53 5.11 -13.45
C THR A 148 -2.13 4.89 -11.99
N ASP A 149 -1.96 5.98 -11.23
CA ASP A 149 -1.54 5.92 -9.82
C ASP A 149 -2.45 5.04 -8.97
N ASN A 150 -3.78 5.16 -9.14
CA ASN A 150 -4.76 4.25 -8.56
C ASN A 150 -5.38 3.40 -9.68
N PHE A 151 -5.49 2.10 -9.47
CA PHE A 151 -6.07 1.19 -10.44
C PHE A 151 -6.76 0.01 -9.74
N VAL A 152 -7.66 -0.65 -10.48
CA VAL A 152 -8.18 -1.97 -10.17
C VAL A 152 -7.81 -2.93 -11.28
N THR A 153 -7.89 -4.22 -10.99
CA THR A 153 -7.62 -5.30 -11.93
C THR A 153 -8.90 -5.98 -12.38
N GLU A 154 -8.84 -6.58 -13.57
CA GLU A 154 -9.90 -7.39 -14.14
C GLU A 154 -9.30 -8.56 -14.93
N GLY A 155 -9.87 -9.75 -14.74
CA GLY A 155 -9.41 -10.96 -15.40
C GLY A 155 -8.40 -11.74 -14.58
N THR A 156 -7.80 -12.74 -15.21
CA THR A 156 -6.80 -13.65 -14.62
C THR A 156 -5.72 -13.94 -15.64
N LEU A 157 -4.54 -14.38 -15.20
CA LEU A 157 -3.46 -14.71 -16.14
C LEU A 157 -3.92 -15.74 -17.18
N PRO A 158 -3.54 -15.57 -18.47
CA PRO A 158 -2.63 -14.55 -19.00
C PRO A 158 -3.30 -13.22 -19.39
N LEU A 159 -4.63 -13.11 -19.33
CA LEU A 159 -5.40 -11.95 -19.81
C LEU A 159 -5.90 -11.09 -18.63
N ILE A 160 -5.11 -10.07 -18.29
CA ILE A 160 -5.41 -9.14 -17.21
C ILE A 160 -5.47 -7.73 -17.74
N TYR A 161 -6.44 -6.97 -17.26
CA TYR A 161 -6.60 -5.56 -17.51
C TYR A 161 -6.43 -4.74 -16.24
N PHE A 162 -5.85 -3.57 -16.38
CA PHE A 162 -5.70 -2.57 -15.34
C PHE A 162 -6.58 -1.37 -15.69
N ILE A 163 -7.52 -1.07 -14.80
CA ILE A 163 -8.51 -0.02 -15.00
C ILE A 163 -8.26 1.08 -13.99
N GLY A 164 -8.09 2.31 -14.46
CA GLY A 164 -7.88 3.45 -13.59
C GLY A 164 -8.12 4.77 -14.32
N CYS A 165 -8.20 5.86 -13.57
CA CYS A 165 -8.54 7.17 -14.15
C CYS A 165 -7.36 8.15 -14.11
N GLY A 166 -7.38 9.12 -15.01
CA GLY A 166 -6.42 10.22 -15.06
C GLY A 166 -7.03 11.47 -15.65
N ASN A 167 -6.46 12.62 -15.31
CA ASN A 167 -6.82 13.90 -15.91
C ASN A 167 -5.88 14.18 -17.08
N ALA A 168 -6.41 14.17 -18.31
CA ALA A 168 -5.61 14.51 -19.50
C ALA A 168 -5.22 16.00 -19.46
N VAL A 169 -3.98 16.32 -19.86
CA VAL A 169 -3.50 17.71 -19.94
C VAL A 169 -4.36 18.49 -20.95
N GLY A 170 -5.18 19.43 -20.46
CA GLY A 170 -6.07 20.25 -21.30
C GLY A 170 -7.32 19.53 -21.83
N GLY A 171 -7.63 18.33 -21.33
CA GLY A 171 -8.77 17.52 -21.78
C GLY A 171 -9.72 17.12 -20.65
N PHE A 172 -10.79 16.41 -21.02
CA PHE A 172 -11.69 15.80 -20.05
C PHE A 172 -10.95 14.68 -19.28
N PRO A 173 -11.27 14.48 -17.99
CA PRO A 173 -10.83 13.30 -17.26
C PRO A 173 -11.23 12.02 -18.01
N LYS A 174 -10.36 11.02 -18.00
CA LYS A 174 -10.57 9.76 -18.70
C LYS A 174 -10.41 8.58 -17.76
N LEU A 175 -11.21 7.57 -18.02
CA LEU A 175 -10.99 6.22 -17.51
C LEU A 175 -10.26 5.42 -18.57
N TYR A 176 -9.20 4.73 -18.17
CA TYR A 176 -8.34 3.91 -19.02
C TYR A 176 -8.49 2.45 -18.63
N LYS A 177 -8.43 1.56 -19.63
CA LYS A 177 -8.30 0.11 -19.48
C LYS A 177 -7.09 -0.34 -20.29
N VAL A 178 -6.05 -0.77 -19.58
CA VAL A 178 -4.76 -1.19 -20.13
C VAL A 178 -4.64 -2.70 -20.03
N GLU A 179 -4.39 -3.38 -21.14
CA GLU A 179 -4.08 -4.82 -21.11
C GLU A 179 -2.61 -5.04 -20.71
N LYS A 180 -2.35 -6.04 -19.86
CA LYS A 180 -1.01 -6.40 -19.38
C LYS A 180 0.06 -6.50 -20.48
N ASN A 181 -0.28 -7.13 -21.61
CA ASN A 181 0.68 -7.35 -22.70
C ASN A 181 0.71 -6.18 -23.72
N ASN A 182 -0.12 -5.17 -23.52
CA ASN A 182 -0.28 -4.03 -24.43
C ASN A 182 0.08 -2.71 -23.72
N THR A 183 1.14 -2.74 -22.93
CA THR A 183 1.55 -1.61 -22.08
C THR A 183 2.45 -0.60 -22.78
N SER A 184 2.89 -0.88 -24.02
CA SER A 184 3.92 -0.06 -24.69
C SER A 184 3.66 0.34 -26.15
N THR A 185 2.60 -0.13 -26.82
CA THR A 185 2.48 0.03 -28.29
C THR A 185 1.10 0.43 -28.82
N GLN A 186 0.02 0.37 -28.03
CA GLN A 186 -1.30 0.82 -28.47
C GLN A 186 -1.92 1.79 -27.47
N GLU A 187 -2.71 2.74 -27.99
CA GLU A 187 -3.56 3.60 -27.17
C GLU A 187 -4.49 2.72 -26.32
N PRO A 188 -4.48 2.88 -24.98
CA PRO A 188 -5.35 2.11 -24.12
C PRO A 188 -6.82 2.39 -24.44
N LEU A 189 -7.69 1.39 -24.24
CA LEU A 189 -9.13 1.61 -24.31
C LEU A 189 -9.50 2.68 -23.29
N SER A 190 -10.19 3.73 -23.72
CA SER A 190 -10.52 4.84 -22.83
C SER A 190 -11.91 5.41 -23.10
N VAL A 191 -12.49 5.99 -22.05
CA VAL A 191 -13.77 6.70 -22.10
C VAL A 191 -13.67 8.00 -21.30
N ASN A 192 -14.33 9.06 -21.77
CA ASN A 192 -14.40 10.33 -21.05
C ASN A 192 -15.28 10.16 -19.81
N MET A 193 -14.78 10.63 -18.66
CA MET A 193 -15.55 10.71 -17.43
C MET A 193 -16.32 12.05 -17.40
N PRO A 194 -17.58 12.05 -16.93
CA PRO A 194 -18.36 13.27 -16.83
C PRO A 194 -18.01 14.13 -15.59
N PHE A 195 -17.09 13.65 -14.75
CA PHE A 195 -16.63 14.31 -13.53
C PHE A 195 -15.11 14.13 -13.35
N ILE A 196 -14.52 14.92 -12.46
CA ILE A 196 -13.08 14.92 -12.19
C ILE A 196 -12.59 13.58 -11.63
N CYS A 197 -11.44 13.12 -12.11
CA CYS A 197 -10.71 12.03 -11.49
C CYS A 197 -9.78 12.60 -10.41
N THR A 198 -9.86 12.07 -9.19
CA THR A 198 -9.00 12.45 -8.08
C THR A 198 -8.42 11.20 -7.44
N GLN A 199 -7.55 11.38 -6.44
CA GLN A 199 -7.05 10.24 -5.67
C GLN A 199 -8.13 9.54 -4.83
N SER A 200 -9.27 10.20 -4.60
CA SER A 200 -10.43 9.62 -3.90
C SER A 200 -11.43 8.95 -4.85
N THR A 201 -11.17 8.94 -6.17
CA THR A 201 -11.99 8.18 -7.12
C THR A 201 -11.91 6.70 -6.82
N VAL A 202 -13.07 6.06 -6.65
CA VAL A 202 -13.21 4.64 -6.40
C VAL A 202 -13.77 3.95 -7.64
N ILE A 203 -13.18 2.81 -7.97
CA ILE A 203 -13.68 1.89 -9.00
C ILE A 203 -14.12 0.63 -8.28
N THR A 204 -15.41 0.29 -8.36
CA THR A 204 -15.93 -0.87 -7.63
C THR A 204 -15.46 -2.18 -8.25
N PRO A 205 -15.52 -3.29 -7.50
CA PRO A 205 -15.40 -4.63 -8.08
C PRO A 205 -16.40 -4.84 -9.21
N LYS A 206 -16.06 -5.72 -10.15
CA LYS A 206 -16.96 -6.18 -11.22
C LYS A 206 -18.13 -6.93 -10.59
N HIS A 207 -19.35 -6.49 -10.88
CA HIS A 207 -20.53 -7.17 -10.38
C HIS A 207 -20.69 -8.53 -11.11
N PRO A 208 -20.81 -9.65 -10.38
CA PRO A 208 -20.72 -10.99 -10.98
C PRO A 208 -21.87 -11.31 -11.93
N ALA A 209 -23.08 -10.77 -11.69
CA ALA A 209 -24.25 -11.06 -12.53
C ALA A 209 -24.34 -10.17 -13.78
N THR A 210 -23.88 -8.92 -13.70
CA THR A 210 -24.04 -7.93 -14.78
C THR A 210 -22.77 -7.67 -15.55
N GLY A 211 -21.61 -8.05 -15.00
CA GLY A 211 -20.29 -7.77 -15.57
C GLY A 211 -19.90 -6.29 -15.54
N LYS A 212 -20.68 -5.44 -14.85
CA LYS A 212 -20.48 -3.98 -14.82
C LYS A 212 -19.76 -3.53 -13.56
N ARG A 213 -19.21 -2.32 -13.58
CA ARG A 213 -18.60 -1.63 -12.43
C ARG A 213 -19.17 -0.24 -12.29
N TRP A 214 -19.17 0.29 -11.08
CA TRP A 214 -19.35 1.71 -10.84
C TRP A 214 -17.98 2.38 -10.66
N VAL A 215 -17.85 3.58 -11.22
CA VAL A 215 -16.75 4.51 -10.98
C VAL A 215 -17.35 5.75 -10.38
N TRP A 216 -16.82 6.22 -9.25
CA TRP A 216 -17.35 7.39 -8.56
C TRP A 216 -16.23 8.19 -7.93
N THR A 217 -16.39 9.51 -7.97
CA THR A 217 -15.55 10.45 -7.22
C THR A 217 -16.42 11.14 -6.18
N PRO A 218 -16.05 11.09 -4.87
CA PRO A 218 -16.74 11.83 -3.82
C PRO A 218 -16.93 13.30 -4.19
N ASP A 219 -18.10 13.86 -3.86
CA ASP A 219 -18.50 15.25 -4.14
C ASP A 219 -18.61 15.63 -5.62
N ALA A 220 -18.55 14.66 -6.54
CA ALA A 220 -18.60 14.93 -7.97
C ALA A 220 -19.68 14.14 -8.72
N GLY A 221 -19.64 12.81 -8.69
CA GLY A 221 -20.61 11.98 -9.40
C GLY A 221 -20.20 10.52 -9.56
N ALA A 222 -21.02 9.76 -10.28
CA ALA A 222 -20.82 8.34 -10.55
C ALA A 222 -21.18 7.95 -11.98
N MET A 223 -20.57 6.87 -12.47
CA MET A 223 -20.97 6.22 -13.72
C MET A 223 -20.83 4.70 -13.63
N ALA A 224 -21.77 3.98 -14.24
CA ALA A 224 -21.68 2.55 -14.44
C ALA A 224 -21.09 2.25 -15.82
N ILE A 225 -20.13 1.33 -15.88
CA ILE A 225 -19.44 0.91 -17.11
C ILE A 225 -19.51 -0.60 -17.32
N ASP A 226 -19.53 -1.03 -18.58
CA ASP A 226 -19.34 -2.43 -18.95
C ASP A 226 -17.87 -2.78 -19.20
N ALA A 227 -17.60 -4.04 -19.59
CA ALA A 227 -16.25 -4.54 -19.86
C ALA A 227 -15.52 -3.81 -21.01
N ASN A 228 -16.24 -3.10 -21.89
CA ASN A 228 -15.70 -2.33 -23.00
C ASN A 228 -15.65 -0.83 -22.69
N LEU A 229 -15.80 -0.44 -21.43
CA LEU A 229 -15.90 0.95 -20.96
C LEU A 229 -17.09 1.73 -21.55
N ASN A 230 -18.13 1.05 -22.06
CA ASN A 230 -19.35 1.77 -22.43
C ASN A 230 -20.05 2.21 -21.15
N ILE A 231 -20.39 3.50 -21.07
CA ILE A 231 -21.15 4.03 -19.95
C ILE A 231 -22.61 3.63 -20.10
N THR A 232 -23.11 2.86 -19.15
CA THR A 232 -24.50 2.39 -19.14
C THR A 232 -25.36 3.13 -18.14
N GLY A 233 -24.79 3.78 -17.12
CA GLY A 233 -25.56 4.59 -16.17
C GLY A 233 -24.72 5.74 -15.64
N GLN A 234 -25.36 6.85 -15.26
CA GLN A 234 -24.66 8.02 -14.75
C GLN A 234 -25.46 8.70 -13.63
N VAL A 235 -24.73 9.25 -12.67
CA VAL A 235 -25.20 10.18 -11.64
C VAL A 235 -24.32 11.41 -11.76
N LEU A 236 -24.88 12.50 -12.29
CA LEU A 236 -24.15 13.77 -12.49
C LEU A 236 -24.26 14.70 -11.28
N ALA A 237 -25.06 14.32 -10.28
CA ALA A 237 -25.11 15.02 -9.01
C ALA A 237 -23.91 14.61 -8.14
N PRO A 238 -23.40 15.52 -7.29
CA PRO A 238 -22.46 15.17 -6.24
C PRO A 238 -23.00 14.01 -5.40
N ILE A 239 -22.15 13.03 -5.11
CA ILE A 239 -22.45 11.96 -4.17
C ILE A 239 -21.26 11.71 -3.26
N ASP A 240 -21.52 11.45 -1.99
CA ASP A 240 -20.50 11.24 -0.97
C ASP A 240 -20.11 9.77 -0.85
N LEU A 241 -21.08 8.86 -1.01
CA LEU A 241 -20.90 7.42 -0.79
C LEU A 241 -21.65 6.61 -1.85
N LEU A 242 -21.07 5.47 -2.22
CA LEU A 242 -21.67 4.51 -3.15
C LEU A 242 -21.41 3.08 -2.68
N VAL A 243 -22.46 2.25 -2.71
CA VAL A 243 -22.36 0.79 -2.63
C VAL A 243 -23.11 0.14 -3.78
N VAL A 244 -22.65 -1.01 -4.24
CA VAL A 244 -23.29 -1.78 -5.33
C VAL A 244 -24.22 -2.83 -4.72
N GLY A 245 -25.49 -2.80 -5.07
CA GLY A 245 -26.48 -3.80 -4.66
C GLY A 245 -26.41 -5.09 -5.47
N ALA A 246 -27.21 -6.08 -5.07
CA ALA A 246 -27.14 -7.45 -5.59
C ALA A 246 -27.53 -7.61 -7.08
N ASP A 247 -28.19 -6.62 -7.68
CA ASP A 247 -28.53 -6.61 -9.12
C ASP A 247 -27.60 -5.71 -9.95
N GLY A 248 -26.56 -5.14 -9.33
CA GLY A 248 -25.61 -4.23 -9.96
C GLY A 248 -25.98 -2.74 -9.86
N ASP A 249 -27.19 -2.39 -9.37
CA ASP A 249 -27.56 -1.00 -9.12
C ASP A 249 -26.73 -0.37 -8.00
N ALA A 250 -26.53 0.94 -8.07
CA ALA A 250 -25.88 1.67 -6.98
C ALA A 250 -26.91 2.11 -5.93
N ILE A 251 -26.54 1.99 -4.66
CA ILE A 251 -27.13 2.80 -3.59
C ILE A 251 -26.17 3.96 -3.36
N VAL A 252 -26.63 5.17 -3.63
CA VAL A 252 -25.86 6.40 -3.51
C VAL A 252 -26.39 7.24 -2.37
N TYR A 253 -25.49 8.00 -1.75
CA TYR A 253 -25.83 9.02 -0.76
C TYR A 253 -25.31 10.37 -1.21
N ASP A 254 -26.17 11.38 -1.10
CA ASP A 254 -25.87 12.79 -1.34
C ASP A 254 -26.15 13.59 -0.05
N ALA A 255 -25.09 14.12 0.56
CA ALA A 255 -25.14 14.98 1.74
C ALA A 255 -25.44 16.45 1.41
N GLY A 256 -25.53 16.80 0.12
CA GLY A 256 -25.78 18.13 -0.41
C GLY A 256 -24.61 19.10 -0.24
N SER A 257 -24.45 20.02 -1.20
CA SER A 257 -23.46 21.11 -1.16
C SER A 257 -23.88 22.21 -0.18
N SER A 258 -23.79 21.92 1.13
CA SER A 258 -23.94 22.83 2.29
C SER A 258 -24.31 22.06 3.58
N GLY A 259 -24.25 20.72 3.60
CA GLY A 259 -24.76 19.91 4.70
C GLY A 259 -26.28 19.74 4.68
N ALA A 260 -26.93 20.09 3.57
CA ALA A 260 -28.34 19.81 3.34
C ALA A 260 -28.51 18.35 2.91
N ILE A 261 -28.95 17.48 3.83
CA ILE A 261 -29.19 16.06 3.58
C ILE A 261 -30.16 15.88 2.40
N VAL A 262 -29.67 15.41 1.24
CA VAL A 262 -30.50 15.23 0.05
C VAL A 262 -31.15 13.84 0.09
N GLY A 263 -30.38 12.80 0.38
CA GLY A 263 -30.93 11.48 0.69
C GLY A 263 -30.11 10.30 0.18
N VAL A 264 -30.61 9.11 0.49
CA VAL A 264 -30.16 7.82 -0.03
C VAL A 264 -31.05 7.44 -1.21
N SER A 265 -30.44 7.08 -2.33
CA SER A 265 -31.15 6.74 -3.56
C SER A 265 -30.64 5.44 -4.17
N ARG A 266 -31.53 4.65 -4.76
CA ARG A 266 -31.15 3.52 -5.62
C ARG A 266 -31.14 3.95 -7.08
N VAL A 267 -30.03 3.73 -7.76
CA VAL A 267 -29.80 4.16 -9.14
C VAL A 267 -29.50 2.96 -10.04
N SER A 268 -30.26 2.86 -11.13
CA SER A 268 -30.14 1.83 -12.15
C SER A 268 -28.78 1.88 -12.85
N HIS A 269 -28.09 0.74 -12.88
CA HIS A 269 -26.85 0.60 -13.65
C HIS A 269 -27.08 0.50 -15.18
N VAL A 270 -28.34 0.41 -15.63
CA VAL A 270 -28.71 0.25 -17.04
C VAL A 270 -28.89 1.57 -17.78
N ASN A 271 -29.29 2.62 -17.05
CA ASN A 271 -29.61 3.92 -17.64
C ASN A 271 -29.43 5.11 -16.67
N GLY A 272 -28.96 4.89 -15.43
CA GLY A 272 -28.85 5.94 -14.42
C GLY A 272 -30.19 6.39 -13.82
N ALA A 273 -31.29 5.70 -14.10
CA ALA A 273 -32.59 6.09 -13.55
C ALA A 273 -32.66 5.85 -12.03
N VAL A 274 -33.11 6.86 -11.29
CA VAL A 274 -33.42 6.75 -9.85
C VAL A 274 -34.67 5.88 -9.70
N LYS A 275 -34.54 4.73 -9.05
CA LYS A 275 -35.65 3.81 -8.77
C LYS A 275 -36.46 4.26 -7.55
N TRP A 276 -35.78 4.75 -6.51
CA TRP A 276 -36.39 5.37 -5.35
C TRP A 276 -35.36 6.26 -4.64
N SER A 277 -35.86 7.19 -3.83
CA SER A 277 -35.05 8.07 -2.99
C SER A 277 -35.72 8.29 -1.63
N ARG A 278 -34.91 8.41 -0.57
CA ARG A 278 -35.33 8.58 0.82
C ARG A 278 -34.36 9.48 1.58
N SER A 279 -34.89 10.40 2.35
CA SER A 279 -34.07 11.17 3.30
C SER A 279 -33.85 10.35 4.58
N PRO A 280 -32.60 9.98 4.91
CA PRO A 280 -32.29 9.29 6.15
C PRO A 280 -32.47 10.24 7.35
N GLU A 281 -32.67 9.68 8.54
CA GLU A 281 -32.64 10.47 9.77
C GLU A 281 -31.18 10.75 10.17
N GLY A 282 -30.70 11.98 9.93
CA GLY A 282 -29.34 12.41 10.27
C GLY A 282 -28.33 12.23 9.15
N LEU A 283 -27.06 12.50 9.46
CA LEU A 283 -25.93 12.41 8.53
C LEU A 283 -25.44 10.97 8.44
N LEU A 284 -25.24 10.42 7.23
CA LEU A 284 -24.62 9.09 7.10
C LEU A 284 -23.19 9.10 7.61
N ILE A 285 -22.82 8.04 8.32
CA ILE A 285 -21.50 7.90 8.95
C ILE A 285 -20.66 6.77 8.35
N ASN A 286 -21.23 5.99 7.43
CA ASN A 286 -20.53 4.99 6.63
C ASN A 286 -21.29 4.68 5.33
N ALA A 287 -20.62 3.96 4.43
CA ALA A 287 -21.28 3.41 3.24
C ALA A 287 -22.43 2.47 3.66
N PRO A 288 -23.61 2.56 3.01
CA PRO A 288 -24.71 1.64 3.27
C PRO A 288 -24.30 0.18 3.04
N ALA A 289 -24.97 -0.74 3.74
CA ALA A 289 -24.93 -2.16 3.39
C ALA A 289 -26.17 -2.52 2.56
N ALA A 290 -26.00 -3.26 1.47
CA ALA A 290 -27.10 -3.64 0.58
C ALA A 290 -27.13 -5.15 0.37
N SER A 291 -28.32 -5.73 0.53
CA SER A 291 -28.65 -7.10 0.18
C SER A 291 -29.71 -7.12 -0.93
N SER A 292 -30.18 -8.31 -1.34
CA SER A 292 -31.27 -8.41 -2.32
C SER A 292 -32.61 -7.87 -1.81
N ASN A 293 -32.79 -7.83 -0.49
CA ASN A 293 -34.09 -7.53 0.14
C ASN A 293 -34.07 -6.19 0.89
N GLU A 294 -32.90 -5.75 1.35
CA GLU A 294 -32.79 -4.64 2.26
C GLU A 294 -31.54 -3.78 2.02
N VAL A 295 -31.67 -2.47 2.27
CA VAL A 295 -30.58 -1.51 2.43
C VAL A 295 -30.52 -1.07 3.90
N MET A 296 -29.36 -1.18 4.52
CA MET A 296 -29.06 -0.67 5.86
C MET A 296 -28.21 0.58 5.77
N VAL A 297 -28.63 1.61 6.49
CA VAL A 297 -28.02 2.94 6.49
C VAL A 297 -27.68 3.32 7.93
N ALA A 298 -26.39 3.51 8.24
CA ALA A 298 -26.00 4.05 9.53
C ALA A 298 -25.89 5.56 9.46
N SER A 299 -26.54 6.25 10.40
CA SER A 299 -26.54 7.70 10.48
C SER A 299 -26.33 8.20 11.91
N ILE A 300 -25.93 9.45 12.04
CA ILE A 300 -25.77 10.15 13.32
C ILE A 300 -26.68 11.38 13.38
N THR A 301 -27.36 11.55 14.51
CA THR A 301 -28.31 12.65 14.72
C THR A 301 -28.37 13.06 16.19
N ALA A 302 -28.53 14.35 16.49
CA ALA A 302 -28.90 14.79 17.84
C ALA A 302 -30.42 14.76 18.08
N ASN A 303 -31.21 14.42 17.05
CA ASN A 303 -32.65 14.31 17.21
C ASN A 303 -32.97 13.24 18.27
N ASN A 304 -33.81 13.62 19.23
CA ASN A 304 -34.22 12.77 20.35
C ASN A 304 -33.05 12.25 21.21
N ALA A 305 -31.86 12.84 21.08
CA ALA A 305 -30.72 12.52 21.93
C ALA A 305 -30.75 13.41 23.20
N PRO A 306 -30.29 12.91 24.36
CA PRO A 306 -30.06 13.76 25.53
C PRO A 306 -29.11 14.92 25.21
N SER A 307 -29.18 16.00 25.99
CA SER A 307 -28.25 17.13 25.85
C SER A 307 -26.79 16.67 25.93
N GLY A 308 -25.95 17.14 25.00
CA GLY A 308 -24.54 16.74 24.87
C GLY A 308 -24.32 15.34 24.28
N ARG A 309 -25.34 14.73 23.66
CA ARG A 309 -25.27 13.40 23.04
C ARG A 309 -25.78 13.44 21.60
N ALA A 310 -25.36 12.44 20.83
CA ALA A 310 -25.94 12.10 19.54
C ALA A 310 -26.26 10.59 19.49
N ASN A 311 -27.33 10.26 18.78
CA ASN A 311 -27.76 8.90 18.50
C ASN A 311 -27.10 8.44 17.19
N ILE A 312 -26.51 7.25 17.21
CA ILE A 312 -26.19 6.48 16.01
C ILE A 312 -27.37 5.57 15.73
N LEU A 313 -27.99 5.77 14.57
CA LEU A 313 -29.15 5.03 14.11
C LEU A 313 -28.74 4.06 13.00
N VAL A 314 -29.42 2.92 12.92
CA VAL A 314 -29.44 2.09 11.72
C VAL A 314 -30.86 2.06 11.18
N THR A 315 -31.04 2.64 10.00
CA THR A 315 -32.30 2.62 9.25
C THR A 315 -32.28 1.46 8.26
N ARG A 316 -33.33 0.66 8.30
CA ARG A 316 -33.55 -0.51 7.45
C ARG A 316 -34.58 -0.13 6.38
N LEU A 317 -34.24 -0.27 5.10
CA LEU A 317 -35.09 0.08 3.96
C LEU A 317 -35.30 -1.12 3.05
N ASP A 318 -36.51 -1.31 2.55
CA ASP A 318 -36.81 -2.29 1.50
C ASP A 318 -36.00 -1.97 0.24
N TYR A 319 -35.27 -2.96 -0.28
CA TYR A 319 -34.39 -2.75 -1.42
C TYR A 319 -35.16 -2.40 -2.70
N ALA A 320 -36.37 -2.94 -2.88
CA ALA A 320 -37.15 -2.77 -4.10
C ALA A 320 -37.76 -1.38 -4.23
N ASN A 321 -38.29 -0.81 -3.14
CA ASN A 321 -39.08 0.43 -3.18
C ASN A 321 -38.65 1.51 -2.16
N GLY A 322 -37.64 1.22 -1.33
CA GLY A 322 -37.15 2.14 -0.30
C GLY A 322 -38.11 2.38 0.85
N ALA A 323 -39.14 1.54 1.05
CA ALA A 323 -40.03 1.66 2.20
C ALA A 323 -39.28 1.34 3.51
N PRO A 324 -39.53 2.07 4.61
CA PRO A 324 -38.88 1.78 5.88
C PRO A 324 -39.33 0.41 6.43
N LEU A 325 -38.36 -0.42 6.78
CA LEU A 325 -38.56 -1.71 7.46
C LEU A 325 -38.35 -1.58 8.98
N GLY A 326 -37.62 -0.57 9.42
CA GLY A 326 -37.40 -0.29 10.84
C GLY A 326 -36.24 0.67 11.07
N VAL A 327 -36.13 1.18 12.29
CA VAL A 327 -35.01 2.01 12.76
C VAL A 327 -34.61 1.52 14.14
N ALA A 328 -33.30 1.33 14.36
CA ALA A 328 -32.74 1.00 15.66
C ALA A 328 -31.77 2.11 16.11
N THR A 329 -31.88 2.54 17.38
CA THR A 329 -30.86 3.40 18.01
C THR A 329 -29.76 2.50 18.54
N VAL A 330 -28.70 2.33 17.75
CA VAL A 330 -27.64 1.36 18.03
C VAL A 330 -26.72 1.83 19.15
N LEU A 331 -26.34 3.11 19.16
CA LEU A 331 -25.42 3.64 20.17
C LEU A 331 -25.70 5.11 20.45
N GLN A 332 -25.43 5.55 21.68
CA GLN A 332 -25.36 6.97 22.02
C GLN A 332 -23.91 7.39 22.24
N VAL A 333 -23.49 8.44 21.56
CA VAL A 333 -22.12 8.98 21.65
C VAL A 333 -22.16 10.40 22.23
N ALA A 334 -21.05 10.82 22.86
CA ALA A 334 -20.89 12.22 23.24
C ALA A 334 -20.83 13.09 21.98
N SER A 335 -21.51 14.23 22.01
CA SER A 335 -21.48 15.21 20.92
C SER A 335 -21.63 16.62 21.49
N ASP A 336 -20.66 17.48 21.19
CA ASP A 336 -20.70 18.89 21.59
C ASP A 336 -21.57 19.74 20.64
N ASN A 337 -22.00 19.16 19.51
CA ASN A 337 -22.79 19.83 18.48
C ASN A 337 -24.14 19.12 18.23
N PRO A 338 -25.20 19.87 17.88
CA PRO A 338 -26.49 19.31 17.48
C PRO A 338 -26.44 18.55 16.14
N ILE A 339 -25.40 18.80 15.33
CA ILE A 339 -25.02 17.95 14.21
C ILE A 339 -23.54 17.65 14.43
N PRO A 340 -23.15 16.44 14.86
CA PRO A 340 -21.76 16.13 15.13
C PRO A 340 -20.92 16.35 13.87
N SER A 341 -19.90 17.22 13.98
CA SER A 341 -18.97 17.54 12.90
C SER A 341 -17.95 16.42 12.64
N THR A 342 -17.85 15.45 13.56
CA THR A 342 -16.98 14.28 13.48
C THR A 342 -17.76 13.04 13.90
N ALA A 343 -18.00 12.15 12.95
CA ALA A 343 -18.59 10.84 13.22
C ALA A 343 -17.50 9.84 13.65
N PRO A 344 -17.78 8.91 14.57
CA PRO A 344 -16.87 7.80 14.83
C PRO A 344 -16.73 6.93 13.58
N PRO A 345 -15.56 6.33 13.31
CA PRO A 345 -15.42 5.32 12.28
C PRO A 345 -16.39 4.17 12.52
N THR A 346 -17.18 3.83 11.51
CA THR A 346 -18.10 2.69 11.55
C THR A 346 -18.08 1.89 10.26
N VAL A 347 -18.42 0.61 10.35
CA VAL A 347 -18.57 -0.25 9.17
C VAL A 347 -19.54 -1.40 9.45
N PHE A 348 -20.36 -1.74 8.47
CA PHE A 348 -21.23 -2.92 8.57
C PHE A 348 -20.41 -4.21 8.37
N SER A 349 -20.85 -5.30 9.01
CA SER A 349 -20.44 -6.64 8.57
C SER A 349 -20.93 -6.90 7.14
N PRO A 350 -20.33 -7.83 6.38
CA PRO A 350 -20.74 -8.09 4.99
C PRO A 350 -22.22 -8.48 4.81
N ASN A 351 -22.82 -9.10 5.84
CA ASN A 351 -24.24 -9.42 5.87
C ASN A 351 -25.11 -8.31 6.49
N GLY A 352 -24.50 -7.29 7.10
CA GLY A 352 -25.15 -6.17 7.76
C GLY A 352 -25.83 -6.48 9.10
N ASP A 353 -25.67 -7.67 9.66
CA ASP A 353 -26.20 -8.00 11.00
C ASP A 353 -25.50 -7.21 12.12
N LEU A 354 -24.26 -6.78 11.88
CA LEU A 354 -23.45 -6.03 12.82
C LEU A 354 -23.04 -4.67 12.25
N LEU A 355 -23.06 -3.66 13.11
CA LEU A 355 -22.35 -2.40 12.93
C LEU A 355 -21.15 -2.39 13.89
N PHE A 356 -19.95 -2.39 13.33
CA PHE A 356 -18.73 -2.14 14.11
C PHE A 356 -18.58 -0.63 14.31
N VAL A 357 -18.35 -0.19 15.55
CA VAL A 357 -18.26 1.23 15.93
C VAL A 357 -16.99 1.48 16.74
N ALA A 358 -16.20 2.46 16.32
CA ALA A 358 -15.03 2.94 17.04
C ALA A 358 -15.42 4.07 18.01
N SER A 359 -15.49 3.77 19.31
CA SER A 359 -15.77 4.78 20.34
C SER A 359 -14.48 5.29 20.96
N THR A 360 -14.09 6.52 20.62
CA THR A 360 -12.89 7.16 21.17
C THR A 360 -13.17 7.74 22.55
N GLY A 361 -12.43 7.28 23.54
CA GLY A 361 -12.46 7.76 24.92
C GLY A 361 -11.43 8.85 25.20
N ILE A 362 -11.34 9.23 26.47
CA ILE A 362 -10.35 10.21 26.96
C ILE A 362 -8.93 9.65 26.77
N GLY A 363 -7.99 10.49 26.35
CA GLY A 363 -6.59 10.11 26.16
C GLY A 363 -6.28 9.45 24.81
N GLY A 364 -7.20 9.49 23.84
CA GLY A 364 -6.97 8.95 22.49
C GLY A 364 -7.05 7.43 22.39
N ILE A 365 -7.55 6.77 23.43
CA ILE A 365 -7.81 5.33 23.46
C ILE A 365 -9.16 5.09 22.76
N THR A 366 -9.25 4.05 21.92
CA THR A 366 -10.49 3.69 21.22
C THR A 366 -10.97 2.31 21.63
N THR A 367 -12.23 2.21 22.03
CA THR A 367 -12.94 0.93 22.22
C THR A 367 -13.69 0.58 20.95
N VAL A 368 -13.52 -0.65 20.44
CA VAL A 368 -14.30 -1.13 19.29
C VAL A 368 -15.49 -1.94 19.78
N LEU A 369 -16.69 -1.55 19.36
CA LEU A 369 -17.94 -2.23 19.66
C LEU A 369 -18.43 -2.97 18.41
N ALA A 370 -19.12 -4.09 18.61
CA ALA A 370 -19.78 -4.85 17.55
C ALA A 370 -21.27 -4.98 17.89
N CYS A 371 -22.08 -4.09 17.32
CA CYS A 371 -23.45 -3.86 17.73
C CYS A 371 -24.45 -4.51 16.76
N LEU A 372 -25.48 -5.18 17.27
CA LEU A 372 -26.57 -5.70 16.43
C LEU A 372 -27.32 -4.54 15.78
N THR A 373 -27.55 -4.61 14.46
CA THR A 373 -28.16 -3.54 13.68
C THR A 373 -29.68 -3.43 13.87
N ASN A 374 -30.30 -4.47 14.40
CA ASN A 374 -31.74 -4.57 14.66
C ASN A 374 -32.11 -4.43 16.15
N ALA A 375 -31.15 -4.10 17.00
CA ALA A 375 -31.37 -3.97 18.44
C ALA A 375 -30.97 -2.58 18.92
N ASN A 376 -31.70 -2.08 19.93
CA ASN A 376 -31.37 -0.81 20.54
C ASN A 376 -30.26 -0.95 21.58
N ASN A 377 -29.53 0.14 21.80
CA ASN A 377 -28.58 0.33 22.89
C ASN A 377 -27.55 -0.80 22.98
N CYS A 378 -26.53 -0.77 22.11
CA CYS A 378 -25.39 -1.70 22.05
C CYS A 378 -24.80 -1.94 23.45
N SER A 379 -25.32 -2.96 24.10
CA SER A 379 -25.14 -3.33 25.51
C SER A 379 -25.00 -4.85 25.57
N PRO A 380 -24.75 -5.47 26.73
CA PRO A 380 -24.42 -6.91 26.78
C PRO A 380 -25.39 -7.86 26.04
N ASN A 381 -26.68 -7.49 25.89
CA ASN A 381 -27.68 -8.29 25.15
C ASN A 381 -27.82 -7.94 23.66
N SER A 382 -27.27 -6.81 23.22
CA SER A 382 -27.33 -6.29 21.85
C SER A 382 -25.94 -6.08 21.24
N GLN A 383 -24.91 -6.58 21.91
CA GLN A 383 -23.52 -6.57 21.49
C GLN A 383 -23.08 -8.01 21.19
N ARG A 384 -22.32 -8.18 20.10
CA ARG A 384 -21.77 -9.48 19.70
C ARG A 384 -20.67 -9.95 20.64
N TRP A 385 -19.81 -9.04 21.08
CA TRP A 385 -18.64 -9.36 21.88
C TRP A 385 -18.92 -9.18 23.37
N THR A 386 -18.50 -10.14 24.18
CA THR A 386 -18.58 -10.05 25.65
C THR A 386 -17.54 -9.07 26.20
N THR A 387 -16.40 -8.92 25.51
CA THR A 387 -15.34 -7.99 25.90
C THR A 387 -14.87 -7.25 24.65
N SER A 388 -15.05 -5.94 24.66
CA SER A 388 -14.58 -5.09 23.57
C SER A 388 -13.08 -4.81 23.69
N PRO A 389 -12.33 -4.89 22.59
CA PRO A 389 -10.92 -4.50 22.59
C PRO A 389 -10.79 -2.99 22.80
N VAL A 390 -9.76 -2.64 23.58
CA VAL A 390 -9.36 -1.26 23.88
C VAL A 390 -8.01 -1.03 23.22
N LEU A 391 -7.98 -0.13 22.24
CA LEU A 391 -6.83 0.13 21.36
C LEU A 391 -6.18 1.46 21.75
N SER A 392 -4.86 1.51 21.70
CA SER A 392 -4.05 2.64 22.19
C SER A 392 -3.94 3.82 21.23
N ALA A 393 -4.83 3.93 20.23
CA ALA A 393 -4.82 5.02 19.27
C ALA A 393 -6.22 5.34 18.72
N PRO A 394 -6.47 6.59 18.30
CA PRO A 394 -7.69 6.94 17.58
C PRO A 394 -7.71 6.25 16.22
N LEU A 395 -8.83 5.59 15.92
CA LEU A 395 -9.03 4.94 14.64
C LEU A 395 -9.47 5.94 13.56
N ALA A 396 -8.96 5.75 12.35
CA ALA A 396 -9.41 6.41 11.13
C ALA A 396 -10.42 5.56 10.36
N ALA A 397 -10.30 4.23 10.41
CA ALA A 397 -11.19 3.33 9.69
C ALA A 397 -11.35 1.96 10.38
N LEU A 398 -12.47 1.30 10.07
CA LEU A 398 -12.72 -0.11 10.32
C LEU A 398 -12.98 -0.79 8.98
N VAL A 399 -12.32 -1.92 8.71
CA VAL A 399 -12.42 -2.61 7.41
C VAL A 399 -12.71 -4.09 7.62
N PRO A 400 -13.92 -4.58 7.30
CA PRO A 400 -14.20 -6.01 7.33
C PRO A 400 -13.44 -6.70 6.19
N TYR A 401 -12.87 -7.86 6.48
CA TYR A 401 -12.18 -8.68 5.48
C TYR A 401 -12.31 -10.16 5.82
N ALA A 402 -11.68 -11.01 5.01
CA ALA A 402 -11.75 -12.46 5.16
C ALA A 402 -13.20 -12.98 5.22
N ALA A 403 -14.02 -12.55 4.25
CA ALA A 403 -15.46 -12.83 4.20
C ALA A 403 -16.24 -12.41 5.46
N GLY A 404 -15.76 -11.38 6.17
CA GLY A 404 -16.38 -10.86 7.40
C GLY A 404 -15.99 -11.61 8.67
N SER A 405 -15.06 -12.58 8.59
CA SER A 405 -14.53 -13.26 9.79
C SER A 405 -13.54 -12.40 10.57
N ARG A 406 -13.09 -11.28 10.00
CA ARG A 406 -12.12 -10.36 10.60
C ARG A 406 -12.50 -8.91 10.34
N VAL A 407 -12.03 -8.03 11.21
CA VAL A 407 -12.13 -6.57 11.06
C VAL A 407 -10.75 -5.96 11.32
N ALA A 408 -10.22 -5.21 10.36
CA ALA A 408 -9.03 -4.40 10.58
C ALA A 408 -9.43 -3.07 11.22
N ALA A 409 -8.82 -2.75 12.37
CA ALA A 409 -8.92 -1.46 13.04
C ALA A 409 -7.68 -0.63 12.67
N VAL A 410 -7.90 0.42 11.89
CA VAL A 410 -6.84 1.21 11.25
C VAL A 410 -6.73 2.56 11.95
N ALA A 411 -5.64 2.77 12.68
CA ALA A 411 -5.18 4.09 13.12
C ALA A 411 -4.14 4.65 12.14
N SER A 412 -3.70 5.89 12.37
CA SER A 412 -2.69 6.53 11.51
C SER A 412 -1.36 5.79 11.48
N GLN A 413 -0.91 5.21 12.61
CA GLN A 413 0.39 4.52 12.72
C GLN A 413 0.30 3.09 13.25
N GLN A 414 -0.90 2.57 13.47
CA GLN A 414 -1.10 1.24 14.05
C GLN A 414 -2.30 0.57 13.39
N VAL A 415 -2.15 -0.70 13.02
CA VAL A 415 -3.22 -1.54 12.49
C VAL A 415 -3.35 -2.80 13.34
N TRP A 416 -4.55 -2.99 13.89
CA TRP A 416 -4.94 -4.19 14.62
C TRP A 416 -5.94 -5.01 13.81
N PHE A 417 -5.91 -6.32 14.00
CA PHE A 417 -6.82 -7.25 13.35
C PHE A 417 -7.65 -7.94 14.40
N LEU A 418 -8.97 -7.76 14.34
CA LEU A 418 -9.93 -8.29 15.30
C LEU A 418 -10.64 -9.51 14.71
N ASP A 419 -10.85 -10.54 15.51
CA ASP A 419 -11.79 -11.61 15.20
C ASP A 419 -13.21 -11.05 15.25
N ALA A 420 -13.96 -11.13 14.15
CA ALA A 420 -15.29 -10.54 14.07
C ALA A 420 -16.32 -11.22 14.99
N GLY A 421 -16.08 -12.48 15.36
CA GLY A 421 -16.96 -13.26 16.22
C GLY A 421 -16.80 -12.93 17.70
N THR A 422 -15.57 -12.63 18.14
CA THR A 422 -15.18 -12.55 19.57
C THR A 422 -14.60 -11.20 19.99
N GLY A 423 -14.10 -10.38 19.06
CA GLY A 423 -13.42 -9.12 19.35
C GLY A 423 -11.95 -9.28 19.75
N ALA A 424 -11.43 -10.51 19.76
CA ALA A 424 -10.05 -10.79 20.12
C ALA A 424 -9.07 -10.17 19.11
N VAL A 425 -8.01 -9.53 19.60
CA VAL A 425 -6.90 -9.05 18.77
C VAL A 425 -6.06 -10.24 18.32
N THR A 426 -5.93 -10.41 17.01
CA THR A 426 -5.32 -11.58 16.35
C THR A 426 -3.91 -11.32 15.86
N ASN A 427 -3.39 -10.10 15.97
CA ASN A 427 -2.01 -9.78 15.67
C ASN A 427 -1.05 -10.72 16.42
N LYS A 428 0.06 -11.11 15.77
CA LYS A 428 1.17 -11.78 16.45
C LYS A 428 1.72 -10.90 17.56
N GLY A 429 1.57 -11.32 18.81
CA GLY A 429 1.92 -10.52 19.99
C GLY A 429 0.74 -9.78 20.63
N GLY A 430 -0.50 -10.00 20.14
CA GLY A 430 -1.70 -9.39 20.71
C GLY A 430 -1.76 -7.88 20.48
N LEU A 431 -2.17 -7.11 21.50
CA LEU A 431 -2.31 -5.66 21.42
C LEU A 431 -0.99 -4.95 21.06
N ASP A 432 0.14 -5.44 21.57
CA ASP A 432 1.47 -4.91 21.32
C ASP A 432 2.03 -5.32 19.94
N GLY A 433 1.34 -6.23 19.25
CA GLY A 433 1.68 -6.74 17.93
C GLY A 433 1.10 -5.94 16.75
N ALA A 434 0.64 -4.71 16.98
CA ALA A 434 0.09 -3.85 15.93
C ALA A 434 1.09 -3.70 14.78
N LEU A 435 0.61 -3.77 13.53
CA LEU A 435 1.46 -3.43 12.39
C LEU A 435 1.59 -1.91 12.29
N SER A 436 2.81 -1.41 12.18
CA SER A 436 3.08 0.02 12.12
C SER A 436 3.89 0.40 10.87
N PRO A 437 3.54 1.52 10.21
CA PRO A 437 4.39 2.14 9.20
C PRO A 437 5.80 2.46 9.71
N GLU A 438 6.78 2.56 8.82
CA GLU A 438 8.14 2.93 9.20
C GLU A 438 8.25 4.45 9.49
N GLY A 439 8.92 4.78 10.61
CA GLY A 439 9.23 6.17 10.97
C GLY A 439 7.99 7.05 11.14
N GLY A 440 7.93 8.15 10.38
CA GLY A 440 6.85 9.14 10.42
C GLY A 440 5.74 8.92 9.40
N LEU A 441 5.74 7.79 8.68
CA LEU A 441 4.69 7.47 7.71
C LEU A 441 3.36 7.20 8.42
N VAL A 442 2.26 7.41 7.71
CA VAL A 442 0.91 7.09 8.17
C VAL A 442 0.21 6.19 7.16
N VAL A 443 -0.75 5.39 7.63
CA VAL A 443 -1.60 4.57 6.78
C VAL A 443 -2.48 5.47 5.92
N LEU A 444 -2.37 5.33 4.60
CA LEU A 444 -3.16 6.09 3.63
C LEU A 444 -4.22 5.22 2.97
N GLN A 445 -3.89 3.96 2.70
CA GLN A 445 -4.78 3.01 2.05
C GLN A 445 -4.57 1.62 2.64
N VAL A 446 -5.59 0.78 2.54
CA VAL A 446 -5.52 -0.64 2.90
C VAL A 446 -6.21 -1.47 1.83
N GLN A 447 -5.68 -2.66 1.58
CA GLN A 447 -6.23 -3.61 0.62
C GLN A 447 -6.44 -4.96 1.34
N PRO A 448 -7.70 -5.37 1.56
CA PRO A 448 -8.02 -6.73 1.97
C PRO A 448 -7.59 -7.79 0.96
N GLY A 449 -7.26 -8.97 1.48
CA GLY A 449 -7.06 -10.20 0.73
C GLY A 449 -8.30 -10.72 -0.01
N ALA A 450 -8.08 -11.39 -1.13
CA ALA A 450 -9.09 -12.17 -1.86
C ALA A 450 -8.72 -13.67 -1.84
N PRO A 451 -9.67 -14.57 -2.12
CA PRO A 451 -9.36 -15.98 -2.35
C PRO A 451 -8.22 -16.13 -3.38
N PRO A 452 -7.27 -17.06 -3.17
CA PRO A 452 -7.26 -18.12 -2.15
C PRO A 452 -6.70 -17.69 -0.79
N TYR A 453 -6.29 -16.43 -0.60
CA TYR A 453 -5.70 -15.92 0.64
C TYR A 453 -6.55 -14.80 1.28
N PRO A 454 -7.81 -15.08 1.68
CA PRO A 454 -8.73 -14.05 2.17
C PRO A 454 -8.31 -13.45 3.51
N GLN A 455 -7.42 -14.11 4.27
CA GLN A 455 -6.83 -13.62 5.53
C GLN A 455 -5.67 -12.64 5.32
N SER A 456 -5.17 -12.51 4.08
CA SER A 456 -4.11 -11.55 3.79
C SER A 456 -4.60 -10.12 3.88
N PHE A 457 -3.68 -9.20 4.18
CA PHE A 457 -4.00 -7.79 4.30
C PHE A 457 -2.75 -6.97 3.96
N TYR A 458 -2.96 -5.88 3.21
CA TYR A 458 -1.89 -5.01 2.74
C TYR A 458 -2.16 -3.60 3.23
N ILE A 459 -1.16 -2.99 3.86
CA ILE A 459 -1.20 -1.65 4.41
C ILE A 459 -0.30 -0.80 3.53
N LEU A 460 -0.82 0.28 2.98
CA LEU A 460 -0.06 1.21 2.16
C LEU A 460 0.10 2.53 2.92
N SER A 461 1.36 2.91 3.16
CA SER A 461 1.72 4.03 4.02
C SER A 461 2.49 5.09 3.25
N GLY A 462 2.31 6.36 3.62
CA GLY A 462 3.01 7.49 3.01
C GLY A 462 3.13 8.66 3.99
N PRO A 463 3.67 9.81 3.54
CA PRO A 463 3.72 11.02 4.37
C PRO A 463 2.31 11.43 4.84
N PRO A 464 2.18 12.08 6.00
CA PRO A 464 0.88 12.56 6.47
C PRO A 464 0.30 13.59 5.49
N PRO A 465 -1.04 13.61 5.30
CA PRO A 465 -1.70 14.64 4.49
C PRO A 465 -1.35 16.05 4.98
N GLN A 466 -1.01 16.93 4.06
CA GLN A 466 -0.68 18.33 4.35
C GLN A 466 -1.73 19.25 3.73
N GLN A 467 -2.14 20.30 4.45
CA GLN A 467 -3.09 21.27 3.93
C GLN A 467 -2.55 21.94 2.66
N ASN A 468 -3.43 22.15 1.67
CA ASN A 468 -3.14 22.81 0.40
C ASN A 468 -2.10 22.11 -0.49
N LEU A 469 -1.75 20.86 -0.19
CA LEU A 469 -0.89 20.05 -1.05
C LEU A 469 -1.71 18.89 -1.64
N PRO A 470 -1.30 18.36 -2.81
CA PRO A 470 -1.88 17.13 -3.32
C PRO A 470 -1.83 16.04 -2.26
N ALA A 471 -2.86 15.20 -2.21
CA ALA A 471 -2.89 14.09 -1.27
C ALA A 471 -1.63 13.22 -1.45
N PRO A 472 -1.00 12.82 -0.33
CA PRO A 472 0.24 12.08 -0.36
C PRO A 472 0.02 10.71 -0.99
N GLN A 473 1.04 10.23 -1.69
CA GLN A 473 1.03 8.91 -2.29
C GLN A 473 1.67 7.89 -1.36
N PRO A 474 1.21 6.63 -1.35
CA PRO A 474 1.91 5.61 -0.59
C PRO A 474 3.32 5.37 -1.13
N LEU A 475 4.27 5.18 -0.22
CA LEU A 475 5.68 4.90 -0.49
C LEU A 475 6.15 3.62 0.17
N GLU A 476 5.38 3.08 1.12
CA GLU A 476 5.60 1.81 1.78
C GLU A 476 4.38 0.90 1.62
N ILE A 477 4.64 -0.41 1.46
CA ILE A 477 3.67 -1.47 1.62
C ILE A 477 4.12 -2.43 2.72
N ILE A 478 3.21 -2.78 3.63
CA ILE A 478 3.37 -3.85 4.62
C ILE A 478 2.32 -4.91 4.31
N ALA A 479 2.72 -6.17 4.24
CA ALA A 479 1.83 -7.29 3.98
C ALA A 479 1.84 -8.29 5.12
N THR A 480 0.67 -8.84 5.42
CA THR A 480 0.48 -10.04 6.24
C THR A 480 -0.30 -11.06 5.42
N ASP A 481 0.06 -12.34 5.51
CA ASP A 481 -0.73 -13.44 4.92
C ASP A 481 -1.79 -13.98 5.89
N ASP A 482 -1.51 -13.89 7.18
CA ASP A 482 -2.40 -14.14 8.30
C ASP A 482 -1.93 -13.28 9.49
N PRO A 483 -2.78 -12.43 10.07
CA PRO A 483 -2.37 -11.52 11.14
C PRO A 483 -1.73 -12.22 12.34
N THR A 484 -2.07 -13.50 12.59
CA THR A 484 -1.49 -14.32 13.66
C THR A 484 -0.02 -14.68 13.42
N LYS A 485 0.46 -14.56 12.18
CA LYS A 485 1.85 -14.83 11.77
C LYS A 485 2.71 -13.56 11.75
N GLY A 486 2.07 -12.39 11.82
CA GLY A 486 2.73 -11.09 11.78
C GLY A 486 3.12 -10.67 10.36
N GLU A 487 4.02 -9.69 10.28
CA GLU A 487 4.50 -9.17 8.99
C GLU A 487 5.15 -10.28 8.14
N LEU A 488 4.68 -10.42 6.90
CA LEU A 488 5.28 -11.27 5.88
C LEU A 488 6.39 -10.51 5.16
N TYR A 489 6.07 -9.33 4.62
CA TYR A 489 7.04 -8.45 3.97
C TYR A 489 6.69 -6.99 4.15
N ARG A 490 7.72 -6.15 4.04
CA ARG A 490 7.64 -4.69 3.91
C ARG A 490 8.49 -4.27 2.74
N TYR A 491 8.01 -3.33 1.93
CA TYR A 491 8.78 -2.77 0.82
C TYR A 491 8.53 -1.27 0.71
N GLN A 492 9.59 -0.50 0.47
CA GLN A 492 9.53 0.95 0.35
C GLN A 492 10.16 1.41 -0.97
N ILE A 493 9.58 2.43 -1.59
CA ILE A 493 10.15 3.12 -2.76
C ILE A 493 10.56 4.54 -2.37
N ASN A 494 11.59 5.07 -3.05
CA ASN A 494 12.13 6.40 -2.74
C ASN A 494 11.35 7.54 -3.42
N ALA A 495 10.64 7.26 -4.51
CA ALA A 495 9.91 8.24 -5.30
C ALA A 495 8.82 7.58 -6.15
N GLY A 496 7.82 8.35 -6.56
CA GLY A 496 6.65 7.88 -7.31
C GLY A 496 5.50 7.53 -6.38
N SER A 497 4.74 6.48 -6.69
CA SER A 497 3.70 5.96 -5.80
C SER A 497 3.61 4.44 -5.81
N LEU A 498 3.19 3.91 -4.68
CA LEU A 498 2.74 2.53 -4.51
C LEU A 498 1.22 2.49 -4.55
N SER A 499 0.70 1.54 -5.32
CA SER A 499 -0.70 1.16 -5.27
C SER A 499 -0.82 -0.32 -5.60
N VAL A 500 -1.90 -0.95 -5.12
CA VAL A 500 -2.11 -2.38 -5.32
C VAL A 500 -3.54 -2.67 -5.70
N ALA A 501 -3.72 -3.75 -6.45
CA ALA A 501 -5.02 -4.35 -6.73
C ALA A 501 -4.88 -5.88 -6.81
N MET A 502 -5.99 -6.59 -6.63
CA MET A 502 -6.05 -8.04 -6.78
C MET A 502 -6.80 -8.43 -8.04
N ASP A 503 -6.20 -9.30 -8.84
CA ASP A 503 -6.89 -9.87 -10.00
C ASP A 503 -8.01 -10.85 -9.58
N ASP A 504 -8.78 -11.35 -10.55
CA ASP A 504 -9.93 -12.23 -10.26
C ASP A 504 -9.49 -13.59 -9.65
N ALA A 505 -8.19 -13.92 -9.67
CA ALA A 505 -7.60 -15.10 -9.04
C ALA A 505 -6.94 -14.81 -7.67
N GLY A 506 -7.03 -13.56 -7.18
CA GLY A 506 -6.42 -13.13 -5.93
C GLY A 506 -4.91 -12.90 -6.01
N THR A 507 -4.35 -12.78 -7.21
CA THR A 507 -2.95 -12.40 -7.40
C THR A 507 -2.81 -10.89 -7.18
N LEU A 508 -1.87 -10.50 -6.33
CA LEU A 508 -1.55 -9.10 -6.11
C LEU A 508 -0.79 -8.52 -7.31
N TRP A 509 -1.23 -7.36 -7.76
CA TRP A 509 -0.51 -6.50 -8.68
C TRP A 509 -0.16 -5.21 -7.96
N MET A 510 1.09 -4.78 -8.07
CA MET A 510 1.62 -3.62 -7.36
C MET A 510 2.26 -2.67 -8.35
N ARG A 511 1.78 -1.43 -8.41
CA ARG A 511 2.53 -0.36 -9.04
C ARG A 511 3.64 0.07 -8.10
N ALA A 512 4.87 0.17 -8.61
CA ALA A 512 6.03 0.61 -7.86
C ALA A 512 6.79 1.68 -8.65
N GLY A 513 6.48 2.94 -8.38
CA GLY A 513 6.93 4.05 -9.21
C GLY A 513 6.34 3.91 -10.61
N GLY A 514 7.17 3.99 -11.66
CA GLY A 514 6.70 3.85 -13.04
C GLY A 514 6.39 2.41 -13.47
N SER A 515 6.87 1.40 -12.74
CA SER A 515 6.76 -0.01 -13.12
C SER A 515 5.54 -0.68 -12.50
N LEU A 516 5.07 -1.74 -13.16
CA LEU A 516 4.06 -2.64 -12.61
C LEU A 516 4.72 -3.97 -12.24
N VAL A 517 4.52 -4.39 -11.00
CA VAL A 517 5.16 -5.56 -10.39
C VAL A 517 4.09 -6.58 -10.06
N ARG A 518 4.37 -7.85 -10.35
CA ARG A 518 3.65 -8.99 -9.78
C ARG A 518 4.53 -9.60 -8.69
N PRO A 519 4.26 -9.30 -7.40
CA PRO A 519 4.96 -9.94 -6.28
C PRO A 519 4.86 -11.47 -6.38
N LEU A 520 5.75 -12.18 -5.67
CA LEU A 520 5.57 -13.62 -5.50
C LEU A 520 4.24 -13.88 -4.78
N SER A 521 3.68 -15.06 -4.97
CA SER A 521 2.55 -15.48 -4.15
C SER A 521 2.96 -15.58 -2.68
N LEU A 522 2.00 -15.46 -1.77
CA LEU A 522 2.26 -15.55 -0.33
C LEU A 522 2.88 -16.91 0.06
N GLY A 523 2.53 -17.99 -0.66
CA GLY A 523 3.13 -19.31 -0.49
C GLY A 523 4.60 -19.37 -0.93
N GLU A 524 4.92 -18.81 -2.09
CA GLU A 524 6.32 -18.74 -2.59
C GLU A 524 7.20 -17.89 -1.67
N TYR A 525 6.65 -16.80 -1.13
CA TYR A 525 7.35 -15.98 -0.15
C TYR A 525 7.79 -16.75 1.10
N ARG A 526 7.02 -17.75 1.54
CA ARG A 526 7.43 -18.63 2.64
C ARG A 526 8.50 -19.64 2.25
N GLN A 527 8.59 -20.02 0.98
CA GLN A 527 9.67 -20.90 0.52
C GLN A 527 10.99 -20.14 0.41
N VAL A 528 10.92 -18.86 0.02
CA VAL A 528 12.07 -17.97 -0.09
C VAL A 528 12.59 -17.53 1.29
N ARG A 529 11.72 -17.44 2.30
CA ARG A 529 12.12 -17.21 3.69
C ARG A 529 12.53 -18.54 4.35
N PRO A 530 13.82 -18.79 4.62
CA PRO A 530 14.19 -19.96 5.43
C PRO A 530 13.49 -19.86 6.79
N VAL A 531 12.87 -20.97 7.23
CA VAL A 531 12.19 -21.07 8.53
C VAL A 531 13.19 -20.65 9.59
N THR A 532 12.98 -19.48 10.19
CA THR A 532 13.77 -19.09 11.37
C THR A 532 13.19 -19.93 12.52
N PRO A 533 13.97 -20.81 13.16
CA PRO A 533 13.52 -21.65 14.26
C PRO A 533 13.00 -20.83 15.45
#